data_AF-A0A2Z6QID6-F1
#
_entry.id   AF-A0A2Z6QID6-F1
#
_cell.length_a   1.000
_cell.length_b   1.000
_cell.length_c   1.000
_cell.angle_alpha   90.00
_cell.angle_beta   90.00
_cell.angle_gamma   90.00
#
_symmetry.space_group_name_H-M   'P 1'
#
loop_
_entity.id
_entity.type
_entity.pdbx_description
1 polymer ?
#
loop_
_entity_poly.entity_id
_entity_poly.type
_entity_poly.pdbx_seq_one_letter_code
_entity_poly.pdbx_strand_id
1 'polypeptide(L)'
;MAYECPQDVANDLEKLLKFDEGYDVIIYVGENENVREIHAHSNILRVRSRYFHLAFSEKRYEIRDRKFIFRKPNISPKLFKVILRFIYCGKINFEELQGSDILKLSILVNEFNIEALGHCIQEYLIKHHDEFLQQNPIGILEIAHQHRTFANLLNLSFKKICEEPKMLFDSDKFIGLRGPLLESYLKRDDLSLDEIVIWDNLIKWCLARHTNISQDPTQWNNEEIAIIERTIRSFIPLIRFRYISSENFVTKVYPFKKIIPEDLINNLFMFHMAPRSRQLNEDKRPPRQSKCYIDSVIIKHDHIKIFANWIYRKVKNSEYIPYKFNLLYRASRDGNTSKAFHAKCDDKEATIIIVKVSDSEK
;
A
#
# COMPACT_ATOMS: atom_id res chain seq x y z
N MET A 1 -3.61 17.65 -48.27
CA MET A 1 -2.84 17.07 -47.15
C MET A 1 -2.28 18.24 -46.35
N ALA A 2 -2.64 18.36 -45.07
CA ALA A 2 -2.00 19.32 -44.18
C ALA A 2 -0.73 18.70 -43.62
N TYR A 3 0.39 19.41 -43.68
CA TYR A 3 1.63 19.02 -43.03
C TYR A 3 1.68 19.70 -41.66
N GLU A 4 1.84 18.91 -40.59
CA GLU A 4 1.91 19.42 -39.22
C GLU A 4 3.34 19.28 -38.69
N CYS A 5 3.90 20.37 -38.17
CA CYS A 5 5.23 20.41 -37.54
C CYS A 5 5.15 20.86 -36.07
N PRO A 6 4.42 20.14 -35.20
CA PRO A 6 4.20 20.57 -33.80
C PRO A 6 5.49 20.65 -32.99
N GLN A 7 6.52 19.89 -33.37
CA GLN A 7 7.81 19.90 -32.68
C GLN A 7 8.55 21.24 -32.82
N ASP A 8 8.44 21.90 -33.98
CA ASP A 8 9.09 23.19 -34.21
C ASP A 8 8.45 24.27 -33.33
N VAL A 9 7.12 24.28 -33.25
CA VAL A 9 6.37 25.18 -32.34
C VAL A 9 6.77 24.94 -30.89
N ALA A 10 6.88 23.67 -30.45
CA ALA A 10 7.32 23.34 -29.10
C ALA A 10 8.76 23.80 -28.83
N ASN A 11 9.66 23.68 -29.81
CA ASN A 11 11.04 24.14 -29.69
C ASN A 11 11.11 25.68 -29.60
N ASP A 12 10.27 26.40 -30.35
CA ASP A 12 10.21 27.86 -30.31
C ASP A 12 9.65 28.37 -28.97
N LEU A 13 8.64 27.68 -28.41
CA LEU A 13 8.16 27.96 -27.05
C LEU A 13 9.24 27.67 -25.99
N GLU A 14 10.02 26.60 -26.16
CA GLU A 14 11.15 26.34 -25.26
C GLU A 14 12.23 27.43 -25.33
N LYS A 15 12.49 28.00 -26.52
CA LYS A 15 13.37 29.17 -26.66
C LYS A 15 12.78 30.40 -25.98
N LEU A 16 11.47 30.65 -26.14
CA LEU A 16 10.77 31.75 -25.47
C LEU A 16 10.85 31.65 -23.94
N LEU A 17 10.88 30.46 -23.35
CA LEU A 17 11.11 30.29 -21.91
C LEU A 17 12.53 30.73 -21.48
N LYS A 18 13.51 30.63 -22.38
CA LYS A 18 14.92 31.01 -22.12
C LYS A 18 15.18 32.48 -22.42
N PHE A 19 14.47 33.04 -23.39
CA PHE A 19 14.53 34.46 -23.68
C PHE A 19 13.78 35.21 -22.59
N ASP A 20 14.47 36.13 -21.93
CA ASP A 20 13.90 36.92 -20.86
C ASP A 20 13.07 38.10 -21.39
N GLU A 21 12.19 37.81 -22.35
CA GLU A 21 11.49 38.79 -23.16
C GLU A 21 9.98 38.54 -23.12
N GLY A 22 9.18 39.61 -23.12
CA GLY A 22 7.71 39.52 -23.22
C GLY A 22 6.99 38.88 -22.03
N TYR A 23 7.71 38.42 -21.00
CA TYR A 23 7.11 37.83 -19.80
C TYR A 23 6.22 38.84 -19.07
N ASP A 24 5.07 38.40 -18.59
CA ASP A 24 4.14 39.20 -17.79
C ASP A 24 3.91 38.59 -16.39
N VAL A 25 4.58 37.47 -16.10
CA VAL A 25 4.50 36.75 -14.83
C VAL A 25 5.88 36.62 -14.20
N ILE A 26 5.96 36.88 -12.90
CA ILE A 26 7.13 36.66 -12.06
C ILE A 26 6.75 35.64 -10.97
N ILE A 27 7.53 34.59 -10.83
CA ILE A 27 7.30 33.52 -9.87
C ILE A 27 8.51 33.41 -8.96
N TYR A 28 8.31 33.70 -7.67
CA TYR A 28 9.31 33.50 -6.63
C TYR A 28 9.17 32.09 -6.06
N VAL A 29 10.22 31.28 -6.20
CA VAL A 29 10.29 29.90 -5.69
C VAL A 29 11.47 29.73 -4.75
N GLY A 30 11.34 28.83 -3.77
CA GLY A 30 12.37 28.57 -2.76
C GLY A 30 12.22 29.43 -1.50
N GLU A 31 12.99 29.08 -0.47
CA GLU A 31 12.96 29.71 0.85
C GLU A 31 14.31 30.34 1.21
N ASN A 32 14.25 31.42 1.99
CA ASN A 32 15.40 32.13 2.54
C ASN A 32 16.42 32.49 1.44
N GLU A 33 17.67 32.07 1.59
CA GLU A 33 18.76 32.35 0.65
C GLU A 33 18.61 31.62 -0.69
N ASN A 34 17.72 30.64 -0.80
CA ASN A 34 17.48 29.86 -2.02
C ASN A 34 16.33 30.39 -2.89
N VAL A 35 15.78 31.56 -2.55
CA VAL A 35 14.74 32.20 -3.36
C VAL A 35 15.29 32.50 -4.76
N ARG A 36 14.57 32.04 -5.79
CA ARG A 36 14.86 32.35 -7.19
C ARG A 36 13.65 33.01 -7.83
N GLU A 37 13.94 34.05 -8.60
CA GLU A 37 12.98 34.70 -9.48
C GLU A 37 12.95 33.94 -10.81
N ILE A 38 11.74 33.63 -11.28
CA ILE A 38 11.50 32.92 -12.54
C ILE A 38 10.45 33.68 -13.35
N HIS A 39 10.77 33.97 -14.60
CA HIS A 39 9.89 34.67 -15.52
C HIS A 39 9.05 33.71 -16.37
N ALA A 40 7.79 34.09 -16.63
CA ALA A 40 6.87 33.27 -17.40
C ALA A 40 5.78 34.10 -18.12
N HIS A 41 5.01 33.44 -18.98
CA HIS A 41 3.92 34.04 -19.75
C HIS A 41 2.55 33.54 -19.29
N SER A 42 1.66 34.46 -18.93
CA SER A 42 0.35 34.16 -18.35
C SER A 42 -0.54 33.35 -19.30
N ASN A 43 -0.49 33.65 -20.60
CA ASN A 43 -1.25 32.94 -21.63
C ASN A 43 -0.86 31.45 -21.71
N ILE A 44 0.43 31.13 -21.70
CA ILE A 44 0.94 29.75 -21.72
C ILE A 44 0.54 29.02 -20.44
N LEU A 45 0.78 29.63 -19.28
CA LEU A 45 0.45 29.03 -17.97
C LEU A 45 -1.05 28.70 -17.88
N ARG A 46 -1.93 29.63 -18.27
CA ARG A 46 -3.40 29.46 -18.21
C ARG A 46 -3.94 28.39 -19.15
N VAL A 47 -3.28 28.16 -20.28
CA VAL A 47 -3.71 27.14 -21.26
C VAL A 47 -3.26 25.75 -20.82
N ARG A 48 -2.09 25.65 -20.20
CA ARG A 48 -1.41 24.36 -19.97
C ARG A 48 -1.50 23.86 -18.53
N SER A 49 -1.99 24.67 -17.60
CA SER A 49 -2.18 24.29 -16.20
C SER A 49 -3.51 24.83 -15.68
N ARG A 50 -4.37 23.91 -15.21
CA ARG A 50 -5.65 24.26 -14.61
C ARG A 50 -5.48 25.06 -13.32
N TYR A 51 -4.41 24.81 -12.56
CA TYR A 51 -4.06 25.62 -11.39
C TYR A 51 -3.88 27.09 -11.78
N PHE A 52 -3.02 27.37 -12.77
CA PHE A 52 -2.77 28.76 -13.17
C PHE A 52 -4.02 29.37 -13.81
N HIS A 53 -4.77 28.62 -14.62
CA HIS A 53 -6.05 29.08 -15.16
C HIS A 53 -6.99 29.63 -14.08
N LEU A 54 -7.20 28.85 -13.01
CA LEU A 54 -8.02 29.24 -11.87
C LEU A 54 -7.38 30.39 -11.07
N ALA A 55 -6.08 30.30 -10.79
CA ALA A 55 -5.37 31.33 -10.04
C ALA A 55 -5.47 32.71 -10.71
N PHE A 56 -5.42 32.79 -12.04
CA PHE A 56 -5.65 34.02 -12.77
C PHE A 56 -7.11 34.48 -12.71
N SER A 57 -8.06 33.57 -12.90
CA SER A 57 -9.50 33.90 -12.91
C SER A 57 -10.00 34.39 -11.55
N GLU A 58 -9.44 33.82 -10.48
CA GLU A 58 -9.76 34.12 -9.08
C GLU A 58 -8.85 35.22 -8.50
N LYS A 59 -7.95 35.81 -9.31
CA LYS A 59 -7.03 36.88 -8.91
C LYS A 59 -6.12 36.51 -7.71
N ARG A 60 -5.64 35.26 -7.66
CA ARG A 60 -4.70 34.74 -6.64
C ARG A 60 -3.25 35.07 -6.98
N TYR A 61 -2.95 36.36 -7.14
CA TYR A 61 -1.63 36.88 -7.45
C TYR A 61 -1.46 38.31 -6.92
N GLU A 62 -0.23 38.74 -6.73
CA GLU A 62 0.12 40.14 -6.50
C GLU A 62 0.32 40.85 -7.85
N ILE A 63 0.11 42.16 -7.92
CA ILE A 63 0.47 42.98 -9.08
C ILE A 63 1.57 43.96 -8.66
N ARG A 64 2.67 44.01 -9.43
CA ARG A 64 3.73 45.02 -9.30
C ARG A 64 4.26 45.34 -10.68
N ASP A 65 4.44 46.62 -10.99
CA ASP A 65 4.99 47.08 -12.28
C ASP A 65 4.31 46.46 -13.52
N ARG A 66 2.97 46.32 -13.45
CA ARG A 66 2.12 45.67 -14.46
C ARG A 66 2.44 44.17 -14.72
N LYS A 67 3.18 43.52 -13.82
CA LYS A 67 3.46 42.07 -13.83
C LYS A 67 2.62 41.35 -12.77
N PHE A 68 2.27 40.11 -13.04
CA PHE A 68 1.61 39.20 -12.11
C PHE A 68 2.65 38.45 -11.28
N ILE A 69 2.55 38.52 -9.96
CA ILE A 69 3.51 37.90 -9.04
C ILE A 69 2.88 36.71 -8.32
N PHE A 70 3.56 35.57 -8.40
CA PHE A 70 3.26 34.38 -7.60
C PHE A 70 4.40 34.09 -6.62
N ARG A 71 4.06 33.75 -5.38
CA ARG A 71 5.03 33.32 -4.36
C ARG A 71 4.78 31.85 -4.01
N LYS A 72 5.82 31.04 -4.14
CA LYS A 72 5.82 29.59 -3.94
C LYS A 72 7.04 29.16 -3.14
N PRO A 73 7.15 29.58 -1.86
CA PRO A 73 8.35 29.39 -1.06
C PRO A 73 8.71 27.90 -0.87
N ASN A 74 7.72 27.04 -0.63
CA ASN A 74 7.91 25.61 -0.41
C ASN A 74 8.32 24.80 -1.66
N ILE A 75 8.59 25.45 -2.80
CA ILE A 75 8.90 24.76 -4.06
C ILE A 75 10.37 24.96 -4.42
N SER A 76 11.10 23.85 -4.61
CA SER A 76 12.48 23.90 -5.10
C SER A 76 12.56 24.56 -6.48
N PRO A 77 13.47 25.54 -6.67
CA PRO A 77 13.68 26.16 -7.98
C PRO A 77 14.01 25.14 -9.08
N LYS A 78 14.76 24.08 -8.76
CA LYS A 78 15.10 23.00 -9.69
C LYS A 78 13.84 22.29 -10.18
N LEU A 79 12.95 21.89 -9.26
CA LEU A 79 11.72 21.17 -9.59
C LEU A 79 10.73 22.06 -10.35
N PHE A 80 10.62 23.33 -9.96
CA PHE A 80 9.73 24.26 -10.66
C PHE A 80 10.16 24.50 -12.11
N LYS A 81 11.47 24.59 -12.38
CA LYS A 81 12.00 24.69 -13.76
C LYS A 81 11.61 23.48 -14.62
N VAL A 82 11.60 22.28 -14.04
CA VAL A 82 11.16 21.06 -14.73
C VAL A 82 9.68 21.16 -15.12
N ILE A 83 8.82 21.58 -14.17
CA ILE A 83 7.38 21.79 -14.42
C ILE A 83 7.16 22.84 -15.51
N LEU A 84 7.86 23.96 -15.41
CA LEU A 84 7.71 25.08 -16.34
C LEU A 84 8.16 24.71 -17.76
N ARG A 85 9.27 23.98 -17.90
CA ARG A 85 9.72 23.45 -19.19
C ARG A 85 8.66 22.54 -19.82
N PHE A 86 8.05 21.65 -19.05
CA PHE A 86 6.96 20.80 -19.53
C PHE A 86 5.72 21.61 -19.96
N ILE A 87 5.36 22.64 -19.19
CA ILE A 87 4.24 23.53 -19.55
C ILE A 87 4.46 24.15 -20.94
N TYR A 88 5.67 24.62 -21.22
CA TYR A 88 6.00 25.31 -22.47
C TYR A 88 6.12 24.38 -23.67
N CYS A 89 6.84 23.25 -23.53
CA CYS A 89 7.20 22.43 -24.69
C CYS A 89 6.93 20.93 -24.53
N GLY A 90 6.31 20.51 -23.43
CA GLY A 90 6.00 19.10 -23.17
C GLY A 90 7.22 18.22 -22.87
N LYS A 91 8.43 18.79 -22.82
CA LYS A 91 9.66 18.04 -22.52
C LYS A 91 9.88 17.96 -21.02
N ILE A 92 10.32 16.79 -20.58
CA ILE A 92 10.81 16.55 -19.22
C ILE A 92 12.14 15.81 -19.30
N ASN A 93 13.08 16.19 -18.42
CA ASN A 93 14.29 15.41 -18.19
C ASN A 93 14.32 14.96 -16.72
N PHE A 94 14.41 13.65 -16.51
CA PHE A 94 14.51 13.02 -15.20
C PHE A 94 15.94 12.59 -14.83
N GLU A 95 16.89 12.60 -15.76
CA GLU A 95 18.23 12.00 -15.61
C GLU A 95 19.01 12.55 -14.40
N GLU A 96 18.82 13.83 -14.09
CA GLU A 96 19.51 14.49 -12.97
C GLU A 96 18.70 14.49 -11.66
N LEU A 97 17.54 13.82 -11.62
CA LEU A 97 16.66 13.79 -10.45
C LEU A 97 16.81 12.47 -9.70
N GLN A 98 16.95 12.57 -8.38
CA GLN A 98 16.91 11.40 -7.50
C GLN A 98 15.46 10.91 -7.33
N GLY A 99 15.24 9.66 -6.93
CA GLY A 99 13.89 9.13 -6.69
C GLY A 99 13.05 9.99 -5.74
N SER A 100 13.68 10.57 -4.71
CA SER A 100 13.05 11.51 -3.79
C SER A 100 12.65 12.84 -4.44
N ASP A 101 13.44 13.34 -5.38
CA ASP A 101 13.12 14.55 -6.17
C ASP A 101 11.94 14.28 -7.10
N ILE A 102 11.90 13.10 -7.73
CA ILE A 102 10.82 12.69 -8.64
C ILE A 102 9.51 12.50 -7.88
N LEU A 103 9.56 11.95 -6.66
CA LEU A 103 8.40 11.86 -5.78
C LEU A 103 7.88 13.25 -5.37
N LYS A 104 8.78 14.16 -4.96
CA LYS A 104 8.41 15.57 -4.67
C LYS A 104 7.82 16.25 -5.90
N LEU A 105 8.40 16.04 -7.07
CA LEU A 105 7.87 16.55 -8.34
C LEU A 105 6.46 16.04 -8.61
N SER A 106 6.18 14.76 -8.33
CA SER A 106 4.85 14.18 -8.46
C SER A 106 3.81 14.94 -7.62
N ILE A 107 4.14 15.27 -6.38
CA ILE A 107 3.26 16.00 -5.45
C ILE A 107 2.95 17.39 -6.00
N LEU A 108 3.99 18.11 -6.44
CA LEU A 108 3.86 19.45 -7.02
C LEU A 108 3.00 19.44 -8.28
N VAL A 109 3.20 18.46 -9.16
CA VAL A 109 2.44 18.34 -10.41
C VAL A 109 0.95 18.09 -10.15
N ASN A 110 0.62 17.38 -9.08
CA ASN A 110 -0.75 17.24 -8.61
C ASN A 110 -1.30 18.57 -8.06
N GLU A 111 -0.51 19.38 -7.36
CA GLU A 111 -0.90 20.74 -6.93
C GLU A 111 -1.18 21.66 -8.14
N PHE A 112 -0.32 21.63 -9.15
CA PHE A 112 -0.48 22.42 -10.37
C PHE A 112 -1.53 21.86 -11.35
N ASN A 113 -2.09 20.69 -11.04
CA ASN A 113 -3.13 20.02 -11.79
C ASN A 113 -2.76 19.84 -13.28
N ILE A 114 -1.58 19.23 -13.52
CA ILE A 114 -1.04 18.92 -14.85
C ILE A 114 -1.04 17.40 -15.04
N GLU A 115 -2.22 16.84 -15.33
CA GLU A 115 -2.48 15.39 -15.33
C GLU A 115 -1.51 14.60 -16.23
N ALA A 116 -1.27 15.08 -17.46
CA ALA A 116 -0.36 14.43 -18.41
C ALA A 116 1.05 14.24 -17.85
N LEU A 117 1.56 15.23 -17.11
CA LEU A 117 2.87 15.14 -16.48
C LEU A 117 2.85 14.16 -15.29
N GLY A 118 1.76 14.13 -14.53
CA GLY A 118 1.59 13.22 -13.41
C GLY A 118 1.70 11.75 -13.82
N HIS A 119 1.10 11.38 -14.95
CA HIS A 119 1.21 10.02 -15.51
C HIS A 119 2.65 9.68 -15.89
N CYS A 120 3.34 10.54 -16.65
CA CYS A 120 4.73 10.32 -17.05
C CYS A 120 5.66 10.13 -15.85
N ILE A 121 5.49 10.92 -14.79
CA ILE A 121 6.32 10.84 -13.60
C ILE A 121 6.11 9.51 -12.87
N GLN A 122 4.85 9.07 -12.70
CA GLN A 122 4.58 7.79 -12.03
C GLN A 122 5.14 6.60 -12.79
N GLU A 123 4.96 6.55 -14.10
CA GLU A 123 5.52 5.48 -14.93
C GLU A 123 7.04 5.45 -14.85
N TYR A 124 7.69 6.63 -14.90
CA TYR A 124 9.14 6.72 -14.77
C TYR A 124 9.63 6.25 -13.40
N LEU A 125 8.98 6.71 -12.32
CA LEU A 125 9.35 6.33 -10.95
C LEU A 125 9.24 4.81 -10.73
N ILE A 126 8.16 4.20 -11.22
CA ILE A 126 7.94 2.75 -11.11
C ILE A 126 8.97 1.96 -11.94
N LYS A 127 9.28 2.42 -13.16
CA LYS A 127 10.15 1.69 -14.07
C LYS A 127 11.63 1.82 -13.75
N HIS A 128 12.07 2.98 -13.26
CA HIS A 128 13.49 3.32 -13.14
C HIS A 128 13.95 3.50 -11.68
N HIS A 129 13.04 3.61 -10.72
CA HIS A 129 13.35 3.84 -9.31
C HIS A 129 12.61 2.86 -8.39
N ASP A 130 12.42 1.61 -8.83
CA ASP A 130 11.82 0.55 -8.00
C ASP A 130 12.57 0.41 -6.67
N GLU A 131 13.91 0.34 -6.67
CA GLU A 131 14.69 0.24 -5.43
C GLU A 131 14.34 1.33 -4.40
N PHE A 132 14.17 2.59 -4.86
CA PHE A 132 13.76 3.69 -3.99
C PHE A 132 12.35 3.49 -3.42
N LEU A 133 11.41 3.00 -4.23
CA LEU A 133 10.05 2.69 -3.80
C LEU A 133 10.04 1.54 -2.77
N GLN A 134 10.87 0.51 -2.98
CA GLN A 134 10.99 -0.65 -2.11
C GLN A 134 11.68 -0.33 -0.78
N GLN A 135 12.52 0.71 -0.71
CA GLN A 135 13.21 1.12 0.53
C GLN A 135 12.27 1.72 1.58
N ASN A 136 11.19 2.37 1.19
CA ASN A 136 10.25 2.99 2.14
C ASN A 136 8.78 2.92 1.68
N PRO A 137 8.22 1.71 1.48
CA PRO A 137 6.86 1.53 0.98
C PRO A 137 5.81 2.17 1.89
N ILE A 138 6.07 2.27 3.20
CA ILE A 138 5.16 2.92 4.17
C ILE A 138 5.09 4.44 3.92
N GLY A 139 6.23 5.10 3.71
CA GLY A 139 6.24 6.54 3.40
C GLY A 139 5.61 6.84 2.04
N ILE A 140 5.87 6.00 1.03
CA ILE A 140 5.22 6.14 -0.29
C ILE A 140 3.70 5.98 -0.18
N LEU A 141 3.24 5.00 0.59
CA LEU A 141 1.83 4.76 0.85
C LEU A 141 1.13 5.97 1.48
N GLU A 142 1.72 6.57 2.51
CA GLU A 142 1.15 7.73 3.20
C GLU A 142 0.99 8.93 2.26
N ILE A 143 1.98 9.15 1.39
CA ILE A 143 1.93 10.18 0.35
C ILE A 143 0.85 9.84 -0.68
N ALA A 144 0.87 8.62 -1.22
CA ALA A 144 -0.08 8.19 -2.25
C ALA A 144 -1.53 8.22 -1.76
N HIS A 145 -1.78 7.92 -0.48
CA HIS A 145 -3.12 7.98 0.09
C HIS A 145 -3.69 9.42 0.13
N GLN A 146 -2.83 10.44 0.17
CA GLN A 146 -3.24 11.85 0.15
C GLN A 146 -3.54 12.37 -1.26
N HIS A 147 -3.05 11.69 -2.30
CA HIS A 147 -3.14 12.13 -3.70
C HIS A 147 -3.86 11.09 -4.56
N ARG A 148 -5.13 11.35 -4.91
CA ARG A 148 -5.96 10.42 -5.69
C ARG A 148 -5.33 9.98 -7.02
N THR A 149 -4.51 10.83 -7.62
CA THR A 149 -3.80 10.55 -8.86
C THR A 149 -2.74 9.46 -8.70
N PHE A 150 -2.29 9.13 -7.48
CA PHE A 150 -1.22 8.18 -7.20
C PHE A 150 -1.72 6.73 -7.01
N ALA A 151 -2.85 6.37 -7.63
CA ALA A 151 -3.45 5.05 -7.49
C ALA A 151 -2.48 3.90 -7.81
N ASN A 152 -1.59 4.06 -8.80
CA ASN A 152 -0.60 3.05 -9.15
C ASN A 152 0.46 2.87 -8.04
N LEU A 153 1.01 3.97 -7.53
CA LEU A 153 1.96 3.94 -6.41
C LEU A 153 1.32 3.40 -5.13
N LEU A 154 0.06 3.77 -4.87
CA LEU A 154 -0.71 3.26 -3.75
C LEU A 154 -0.86 1.73 -3.84
N ASN A 155 -1.26 1.21 -5.00
CA ASN A 155 -1.43 -0.23 -5.23
C ASN A 155 -0.12 -1.00 -5.11
N LEU A 156 0.98 -0.46 -5.64
CA LEU A 156 2.32 -1.06 -5.51
C LEU A 156 2.74 -1.15 -4.03
N SER A 157 2.55 -0.06 -3.29
CA SER A 157 2.89 -0.01 -1.86
C SER A 157 2.04 -1.00 -1.05
N PHE A 158 0.73 -1.08 -1.35
CA PHE A 158 -0.15 -2.09 -0.74
C PHE A 158 0.32 -3.51 -1.05
N LYS A 159 0.64 -3.81 -2.30
CA LYS A 159 1.10 -5.15 -2.71
C LYS A 159 2.36 -5.55 -1.92
N LYS A 160 3.36 -4.67 -1.90
CA LYS A 160 4.62 -4.93 -1.20
C LYS A 160 4.43 -5.15 0.30
N ILE A 161 3.60 -4.32 0.95
CA ILE A 161 3.31 -4.49 2.37
C ILE A 161 2.49 -5.76 2.62
N CYS A 162 1.58 -6.16 1.73
CA CYS A 162 0.84 -7.42 1.89
C CYS A 162 1.72 -8.67 1.70
N GLU A 163 2.75 -8.59 0.84
CA GLU A 163 3.75 -9.65 0.65
C GLU A 163 4.71 -9.81 1.85
N GLU A 164 5.01 -8.72 2.56
CA GLU A 164 5.95 -8.65 3.68
C GLU A 164 5.36 -7.80 4.85
N PRO A 165 4.22 -8.21 5.44
CA PRO A 165 3.46 -7.36 6.37
C PRO A 165 4.20 -6.97 7.63
N LYS A 166 5.17 -7.78 8.04
CA LYS A 166 6.05 -7.49 9.20
C LYS A 166 6.72 -6.12 9.10
N MET A 167 7.06 -5.63 7.89
CA MET A 167 7.71 -4.32 7.72
C MET A 167 6.87 -3.17 8.29
N LEU A 168 5.55 -3.31 8.25
CA LEU A 168 4.62 -2.33 8.77
C LEU A 168 4.14 -2.74 10.16
N PHE A 169 3.60 -3.95 10.29
CA PHE A 169 2.93 -4.44 11.50
C PHE A 169 3.88 -4.63 12.71
N ASP A 170 5.18 -4.87 12.48
CA ASP A 170 6.16 -4.94 13.58
C ASP A 170 6.84 -3.58 13.85
N SER A 171 6.49 -2.54 13.09
CA SER A 171 7.08 -1.19 13.23
C SER A 171 6.20 -0.25 14.04
N ASP A 172 6.81 0.74 14.70
CA ASP A 172 6.09 1.81 15.40
C ASP A 172 5.23 2.66 14.46
N LYS A 173 5.51 2.64 13.15
CA LYS A 173 4.70 3.33 12.14
C LYS A 173 3.29 2.77 12.05
N PHE A 174 3.06 1.50 12.41
CA PHE A 174 1.72 0.91 12.41
C PHE A 174 0.76 1.68 13.31
N ILE A 175 1.23 2.06 14.50
CA ILE A 175 0.45 2.79 15.50
C ILE A 175 0.03 4.19 14.96
N GLY A 176 0.87 4.79 14.11
CA GLY A 176 0.59 6.07 13.45
C GLY A 176 -0.39 6.01 12.28
N LEU A 177 -0.80 4.81 11.83
CA LEU A 177 -1.67 4.68 10.66
C LEU A 177 -3.03 5.36 10.89
N ARG A 178 -3.52 6.04 9.86
CA ARG A 178 -4.88 6.58 9.85
C ARG A 178 -5.89 5.44 9.70
N GLY A 179 -7.02 5.57 10.39
CA GLY A 179 -8.10 4.57 10.37
C GLY A 179 -8.51 4.06 8.98
N PRO A 180 -8.76 4.94 7.99
CA PRO A 180 -9.11 4.50 6.62
C PRO A 180 -8.04 3.65 5.92
N LEU A 181 -6.77 3.91 6.23
CA LEU A 181 -5.65 3.17 5.65
C LEU A 181 -5.50 1.80 6.31
N LEU A 182 -5.64 1.73 7.65
CA LEU A 182 -5.72 0.48 8.38
C LEU A 182 -6.91 -0.37 7.90
N GLU A 183 -8.08 0.25 7.74
CA GLU A 183 -9.28 -0.42 7.21
C GLU A 183 -9.02 -1.02 5.82
N SER A 184 -8.29 -0.30 4.97
CA SER A 184 -7.90 -0.76 3.64
C SER A 184 -7.01 -1.99 3.69
N TYR A 185 -6.07 -2.09 4.64
CA TYR A 185 -5.29 -3.31 4.87
C TYR A 185 -6.14 -4.48 5.35
N LEU A 186 -6.97 -4.23 6.37
CA LEU A 186 -7.79 -5.28 6.96
C LEU A 186 -8.87 -5.78 6.00
N LYS A 187 -9.26 -5.04 4.96
CA LYS A 187 -10.17 -5.55 3.92
C LYS A 187 -9.53 -6.56 2.97
N ARG A 188 -8.20 -6.63 2.92
CA ARG A 188 -7.50 -7.43 1.90
C ARG A 188 -7.44 -8.91 2.25
N ASP A 189 -7.59 -9.73 1.22
CA ASP A 189 -7.42 -11.19 1.31
C ASP A 189 -5.95 -11.61 1.18
N ASP A 190 -5.12 -10.80 0.52
CA ASP A 190 -3.71 -11.08 0.27
C ASP A 190 -2.75 -10.55 1.34
N LEU A 191 -3.27 -9.96 2.43
CA LEU A 191 -2.47 -9.58 3.59
C LEU A 191 -1.95 -10.86 4.29
N SER A 192 -0.69 -11.22 4.03
CA SER A 192 -0.07 -12.49 4.46
C SER A 192 0.31 -12.49 5.96
N LEU A 193 -0.65 -12.33 6.87
CA LEU A 193 -0.43 -12.23 8.32
C LEU A 193 -1.49 -12.98 9.13
N ASP A 194 -1.06 -13.81 10.08
CA ASP A 194 -1.96 -14.59 10.93
C ASP A 194 -2.97 -13.68 11.65
N GLU A 195 -4.25 -14.09 11.70
CA GLU A 195 -5.34 -13.27 12.25
C GLU A 195 -5.11 -12.85 13.70
N ILE A 196 -4.40 -13.67 14.48
CA ILE A 196 -4.05 -13.29 15.85
C ILE A 196 -3.05 -12.12 15.91
N VAL A 197 -2.10 -12.07 14.98
CA VAL A 197 -1.13 -10.97 14.89
C VAL A 197 -1.83 -9.69 14.42
N ILE A 198 -2.81 -9.82 13.53
CA ILE A 198 -3.68 -8.71 13.12
C ILE A 198 -4.47 -8.17 14.32
N TRP A 199 -5.10 -9.06 15.09
CA TRP A 199 -5.84 -8.69 16.30
C TRP A 199 -4.95 -7.97 17.32
N ASP A 200 -3.80 -8.55 17.67
CA ASP A 200 -2.86 -7.97 18.65
C ASP A 200 -2.42 -6.55 18.23
N ASN A 201 -2.11 -6.36 16.94
CA ASN A 201 -1.74 -5.06 16.42
C ASN A 201 -2.90 -4.07 16.40
N LEU A 202 -4.11 -4.49 16.03
CA LEU A 202 -5.30 -3.64 16.07
C LEU A 202 -5.57 -3.13 17.49
N ILE A 203 -5.41 -3.98 18.52
CA ILE A 203 -5.55 -3.57 19.92
C ILE A 203 -4.47 -2.57 20.31
N LYS A 204 -3.20 -2.82 19.98
CA LYS A 204 -2.10 -1.86 20.20
C LYS A 204 -2.37 -0.51 19.56
N TRP A 205 -2.80 -0.50 18.29
CA TRP A 205 -3.17 0.71 17.56
C TRP A 205 -4.33 1.45 18.25
N CYS A 206 -5.35 0.71 18.71
CA CYS A 206 -6.49 1.30 19.40
C CYS A 206 -6.08 1.96 20.72
N LEU A 207 -5.29 1.26 21.55
CA LEU A 207 -4.87 1.74 22.87
C LEU A 207 -3.87 2.89 22.79
N ALA A 208 -3.00 2.90 21.79
CA ALA A 208 -2.08 4.02 21.57
C ALA A 208 -2.79 5.34 21.21
N ARG A 209 -4.03 5.29 20.72
CA ARG A 209 -4.86 6.49 20.49
C ARG A 209 -5.51 7.02 21.76
N HIS A 210 -5.52 6.22 22.83
CA HIS A 210 -6.16 6.52 24.11
C HIS A 210 -5.19 6.23 25.24
N THR A 211 -4.07 6.96 25.28
CA THR A 211 -2.94 6.73 26.19
C THR A 211 -3.27 6.77 27.68
N ASN A 212 -4.42 7.35 28.04
CA ASN A 212 -4.90 7.42 29.42
C ASN A 212 -5.63 6.14 29.88
N ILE A 213 -5.92 5.22 28.95
CA ILE A 213 -6.60 3.96 29.23
C ILE A 213 -5.55 2.86 29.47
N SER A 214 -5.76 2.06 30.51
CA SER A 214 -4.86 0.94 30.85
C SER A 214 -4.74 -0.05 29.68
N GLN A 215 -3.59 -0.70 29.55
CA GLN A 215 -3.42 -1.80 28.59
C GLN A 215 -4.17 -3.08 29.02
N ASP A 216 -4.50 -3.19 30.31
CA ASP A 216 -5.24 -4.32 30.87
C ASP A 216 -6.76 -4.06 30.82
N PRO A 217 -7.53 -4.80 29.98
CA PRO A 217 -8.97 -4.60 29.84
C PRO A 217 -9.78 -4.93 31.10
N THR A 218 -9.19 -5.63 32.08
CA THR A 218 -9.87 -5.91 33.35
C THR A 218 -10.00 -4.67 34.24
N GLN A 219 -9.16 -3.66 34.00
CA GLN A 219 -9.12 -2.42 34.78
C GLN A 219 -10.05 -1.33 34.23
N TRP A 220 -10.69 -1.55 33.07
CA TRP A 220 -11.48 -0.52 32.40
C TRP A 220 -12.83 -0.29 33.07
N ASN A 221 -13.16 0.98 33.27
CA ASN A 221 -14.50 1.42 33.64
C ASN A 221 -15.44 1.47 32.41
N ASN A 222 -16.73 1.71 32.64
CA ASN A 222 -17.75 1.69 31.58
C ASN A 222 -17.54 2.78 30.51
N GLU A 223 -17.00 3.94 30.88
CA GLU A 223 -16.73 5.03 29.94
C GLU A 223 -15.53 4.69 29.03
N GLU A 224 -14.46 4.15 29.60
CA GLU A 224 -13.28 3.68 28.87
C GLU A 224 -13.63 2.57 27.89
N ILE A 225 -14.46 1.61 28.31
CA ILE A 225 -14.99 0.55 27.44
C ILE A 225 -15.72 1.18 26.24
N ALA A 226 -16.61 2.14 26.46
CA ALA A 226 -17.37 2.78 25.40
C ALA A 226 -16.48 3.54 24.40
N ILE A 227 -15.40 4.17 24.88
CA ILE A 227 -14.41 4.87 24.05
C ILE A 227 -13.68 3.89 23.13
N ILE A 228 -13.17 2.80 23.69
CA ILE A 228 -12.44 1.77 22.94
C ILE A 228 -13.38 1.08 21.96
N GLU A 229 -14.58 0.68 22.41
CA GLU A 229 -15.60 0.05 21.58
C GLU A 229 -15.92 0.92 20.36
N ARG A 230 -16.19 2.22 20.55
CA ARG A 230 -16.46 3.14 19.44
C ARG A 230 -15.31 3.24 18.45
N THR A 231 -14.07 3.16 18.93
CA THR A 231 -12.87 3.26 18.10
C THR A 231 -12.63 2.01 17.28
N ILE A 232 -12.82 0.82 17.86
CA ILE A 232 -12.53 -0.46 17.21
C ILE A 232 -13.71 -0.97 16.36
N ARG A 233 -14.93 -0.49 16.61
CA ARG A 233 -16.20 -1.00 16.03
C ARG A 233 -16.15 -1.26 14.53
N SER A 234 -15.60 -0.32 13.75
CA SER A 234 -15.53 -0.47 12.28
C SER A 234 -14.54 -1.54 11.82
N PHE A 235 -13.59 -1.92 12.67
CA PHE A 235 -12.55 -2.90 12.38
C PHE A 235 -12.91 -4.31 12.84
N ILE A 236 -13.76 -4.47 13.86
CA ILE A 236 -14.21 -5.79 14.35
C ILE A 236 -14.72 -6.70 13.22
N PRO A 237 -15.60 -6.24 12.30
CA PRO A 237 -16.05 -7.09 11.20
C PRO A 237 -14.95 -7.51 10.24
N LEU A 238 -13.80 -6.82 10.21
CA LEU A 238 -12.69 -7.09 9.32
C LEU A 238 -11.73 -8.15 9.87
N ILE A 239 -11.84 -8.51 11.15
CA ILE A 239 -11.08 -9.60 11.74
C ILE A 239 -11.76 -10.93 11.43
N ARG A 240 -10.99 -11.93 11.00
CA ARG A 240 -11.51 -13.25 10.66
C ARG A 240 -11.32 -14.18 11.87
N PHE A 241 -12.01 -13.87 12.97
CA PHE A 241 -11.84 -14.51 14.29
C PHE A 241 -11.87 -16.03 14.28
N ARG A 242 -12.64 -16.65 13.37
CA ARG A 242 -12.74 -18.11 13.25
C ARG A 242 -11.44 -18.80 12.83
N TYR A 243 -10.47 -18.04 12.30
CA TYR A 243 -9.13 -18.52 11.98
C TYR A 243 -8.10 -18.26 13.10
N ILE A 244 -8.53 -17.73 14.25
CA ILE A 244 -7.71 -17.66 15.46
C ILE A 244 -7.81 -19.02 16.19
N SER A 245 -6.70 -19.51 16.77
CA SER A 245 -6.75 -20.79 17.52
C SER A 245 -7.57 -20.63 18.80
N SER A 246 -8.17 -21.72 19.31
CA SER A 246 -8.93 -21.67 20.56
C SER A 246 -8.10 -21.17 21.75
N GLU A 247 -6.81 -21.53 21.79
CA GLU A 247 -5.87 -21.03 22.80
C GLU A 247 -5.71 -19.51 22.73
N ASN A 248 -5.41 -18.97 21.55
CA ASN A 248 -5.26 -17.53 21.35
C ASN A 248 -6.58 -16.78 21.54
N PHE A 249 -7.71 -17.39 21.19
CA PHE A 249 -9.02 -16.80 21.46
C PHE A 249 -9.21 -16.58 22.96
N VAL A 250 -8.97 -17.59 23.80
CA VAL A 250 -9.14 -17.49 25.25
C VAL A 250 -8.14 -16.52 25.89
N THR A 251 -6.87 -16.57 25.46
CA THR A 251 -5.80 -15.80 26.12
C THR A 251 -5.67 -14.36 25.62
N LYS A 252 -6.05 -14.07 24.37
CA LYS A 252 -5.79 -12.76 23.73
C LYS A 252 -7.03 -12.05 23.20
N VAL A 253 -8.08 -12.77 22.80
CA VAL A 253 -9.31 -12.14 22.26
C VAL A 253 -10.35 -11.95 23.36
N TYR A 254 -10.65 -13.02 24.10
CA TYR A 254 -11.69 -13.06 25.14
C TYR A 254 -11.50 -12.03 26.27
N PRO A 255 -10.28 -11.63 26.68
CA PRO A 255 -10.10 -10.54 27.65
C PRO A 255 -10.76 -9.23 27.22
N PHE A 256 -10.88 -9.01 25.91
CA PHE A 256 -11.51 -7.83 25.31
C PHE A 256 -12.97 -8.06 24.90
N LYS A 257 -13.65 -9.08 25.45
CA LYS A 257 -15.04 -9.39 25.06
C LYS A 257 -16.02 -8.23 25.20
N LYS A 258 -15.79 -7.28 26.12
CA LYS A 258 -16.68 -6.13 26.38
C LYS A 258 -16.73 -5.13 25.22
N ILE A 259 -15.73 -5.11 24.34
CA ILE A 259 -15.68 -4.22 23.16
C ILE A 259 -16.08 -4.92 21.86
N ILE A 260 -16.44 -6.21 21.94
CA ILE A 260 -16.89 -7.04 20.82
C ILE A 260 -18.42 -7.19 20.96
N PRO A 261 -19.21 -7.09 19.86
CA PRO A 261 -20.65 -7.31 19.93
C PRO A 261 -21.01 -8.64 20.59
N GLU A 262 -21.99 -8.62 21.50
CA GLU A 262 -22.33 -9.76 22.35
C GLU A 262 -22.73 -11.01 21.54
N ASP A 263 -23.50 -10.83 20.48
CA ASP A 263 -23.85 -11.92 19.57
C ASP A 263 -22.61 -12.54 18.91
N LEU A 264 -21.62 -11.73 18.54
CA LEU A 264 -20.40 -12.21 17.92
C LEU A 264 -19.55 -13.00 18.91
N ILE A 265 -19.35 -12.50 20.14
CA ILE A 265 -18.54 -13.21 21.12
C ILE A 265 -19.18 -14.54 21.55
N ASN A 266 -20.50 -14.58 21.71
CA ASN A 266 -21.24 -15.80 22.06
C ASN A 266 -21.10 -16.86 20.95
N ASN A 267 -21.24 -16.44 19.69
CA ASN A 267 -21.03 -17.32 18.55
C ASN A 267 -19.58 -17.85 18.45
N LEU A 268 -18.58 -17.00 18.69
CA LEU A 268 -17.18 -17.41 18.69
C LEU A 268 -16.87 -18.37 19.85
N PHE A 269 -17.42 -18.12 21.03
CA PHE A 269 -17.27 -19.01 22.18
C PHE A 269 -17.80 -20.42 21.86
N MET A 270 -18.99 -20.52 21.28
CA MET A 270 -19.58 -21.79 20.85
C MET A 270 -18.75 -22.49 19.78
N PHE A 271 -18.19 -21.73 18.82
CA PHE A 271 -17.31 -22.26 17.77
C PHE A 271 -16.03 -22.89 18.34
N HIS A 272 -15.42 -22.24 19.34
CA HIS A 272 -14.17 -22.73 19.95
C HIS A 272 -14.38 -23.91 20.90
N MET A 273 -15.54 -23.98 21.60
CA MET A 273 -15.85 -24.99 22.62
C MET A 273 -16.47 -26.28 22.06
N ALA A 274 -17.19 -26.22 20.93
CA ALA A 274 -17.87 -27.38 20.37
C ALA A 274 -17.27 -27.77 19.00
N PRO A 275 -16.39 -28.78 18.90
CA PRO A 275 -15.77 -29.18 17.63
C PRO A 275 -16.77 -29.56 16.53
N ARG A 276 -17.94 -30.10 16.93
CA ARG A 276 -19.02 -30.51 16.01
C ARG A 276 -19.77 -29.33 15.39
N SER A 277 -19.76 -28.14 16.00
CA SER A 277 -20.39 -26.93 15.44
C SER A 277 -19.49 -26.21 14.41
N ARG A 278 -18.21 -26.58 14.30
CA ARG A 278 -17.26 -26.03 13.32
C ARG A 278 -17.68 -26.28 11.85
N GLN A 279 -18.64 -27.17 11.62
CA GLN A 279 -19.19 -27.46 10.30
C GLN A 279 -20.08 -26.32 9.75
N LEU A 280 -20.54 -25.38 10.59
CA LEU A 280 -21.15 -24.12 10.14
C LEU A 280 -20.09 -23.02 9.98
N ASN A 281 -19.18 -23.20 9.01
CA ASN A 281 -18.29 -22.14 8.57
C ASN A 281 -19.05 -21.18 7.66
N GLU A 282 -19.66 -20.15 8.26
CA GLU A 282 -20.34 -19.08 7.51
C GLU A 282 -19.42 -17.93 7.11
N ASP A 283 -18.19 -17.85 7.63
CA ASP A 283 -17.24 -16.85 7.14
C ASP A 283 -16.82 -17.21 5.71
N LYS A 284 -17.48 -16.57 4.74
CA LYS A 284 -17.25 -16.79 3.31
C LYS A 284 -15.86 -16.33 2.87
N ARG A 285 -15.14 -15.57 3.72
CA ARG A 285 -13.82 -15.03 3.42
C ARG A 285 -12.74 -16.10 3.65
N PRO A 286 -11.71 -16.14 2.80
CA PRO A 286 -10.56 -17.02 3.03
C PRO A 286 -9.83 -16.61 4.33
N PRO A 287 -8.98 -17.46 4.92
CA PRO A 287 -8.06 -17.02 5.97
C PRO A 287 -7.09 -15.94 5.44
N ARG A 288 -6.25 -15.37 6.30
CA ARG A 288 -5.06 -14.56 5.93
C ARG A 288 -3.78 -15.30 6.32
N GLN A 289 -3.60 -16.53 5.87
CA GLN A 289 -2.41 -17.28 6.25
C GLN A 289 -1.13 -16.69 5.63
N SER A 290 -0.12 -16.62 6.49
CA SER A 290 1.24 -16.25 6.14
C SER A 290 1.88 -17.22 5.14
N LYS A 291 2.86 -16.75 4.35
CA LYS A 291 3.67 -17.57 3.43
C LYS A 291 3.90 -18.97 3.99
N CYS A 292 3.25 -19.96 3.37
CA CYS A 292 3.46 -21.35 3.77
C CYS A 292 4.86 -21.77 3.33
N TYR A 293 5.78 -21.93 4.29
CA TYR A 293 7.11 -22.46 4.06
C TYR A 293 7.08 -23.97 4.30
N ILE A 294 7.42 -24.73 3.26
CA ILE A 294 7.61 -26.17 3.34
C ILE A 294 9.11 -26.43 3.16
N ASP A 295 9.72 -27.21 4.04
CA ASP A 295 11.10 -27.71 3.92
C ASP A 295 11.20 -28.75 2.77
N SER A 296 10.96 -28.33 1.53
CA SER A 296 11.00 -29.18 0.33
C SER A 296 12.09 -28.74 -0.62
N VAL A 297 12.71 -29.73 -1.27
CA VAL A 297 13.73 -29.50 -2.32
C VAL A 297 13.06 -29.28 -3.69
N ILE A 298 11.87 -29.85 -3.91
CA ILE A 298 11.18 -29.82 -5.22
C ILE A 298 9.92 -28.94 -5.21
N ILE A 299 9.35 -28.66 -4.03
CA ILE A 299 8.15 -27.81 -3.90
C ILE A 299 8.61 -26.40 -3.54
N LYS A 300 8.45 -25.46 -4.46
CA LYS A 300 8.63 -24.03 -4.23
C LYS A 300 7.30 -23.38 -3.81
N HIS A 301 7.37 -22.15 -3.28
CA HIS A 301 6.19 -21.41 -2.86
C HIS A 301 5.10 -21.31 -3.94
N ASP A 302 5.46 -21.12 -5.21
CA ASP A 302 4.50 -21.05 -6.30
C ASP A 302 3.78 -22.39 -6.57
N HIS A 303 4.44 -23.52 -6.32
CA HIS A 303 3.79 -24.83 -6.37
C HIS A 303 2.75 -24.96 -5.25
N ILE A 304 3.03 -24.40 -4.07
CA ILE A 304 2.08 -24.41 -2.95
C ILE A 304 0.81 -23.61 -3.31
N LYS A 305 0.95 -22.47 -3.99
CA LYS A 305 -0.19 -21.71 -4.51
C LYS A 305 -1.05 -22.55 -5.44
N ILE A 306 -0.43 -23.33 -6.33
CA ILE A 306 -1.14 -24.24 -7.24
C ILE A 306 -1.90 -25.31 -6.45
N PHE A 307 -1.24 -25.97 -5.49
CA PHE A 307 -1.88 -26.99 -4.66
C PHE A 307 -3.06 -26.43 -3.87
N ALA A 308 -2.90 -25.25 -3.30
CA ALA A 308 -3.96 -24.57 -2.59
C ALA A 308 -5.16 -24.25 -3.49
N ASN A 309 -4.91 -23.77 -4.72
CA ASN A 309 -5.98 -23.54 -5.68
C ASN A 309 -6.72 -24.83 -6.09
N TRP A 310 -6.00 -25.95 -6.24
CA TRP A 310 -6.61 -27.26 -6.53
C TRP A 310 -7.52 -27.76 -5.41
N ILE A 311 -7.11 -27.57 -4.15
CA ILE A 311 -7.93 -27.98 -3.00
C ILE A 311 -9.13 -27.04 -2.83
N TYR A 312 -8.93 -25.73 -2.98
CA TYR A 312 -9.97 -24.73 -2.71
C TYR A 312 -11.07 -24.67 -3.78
N ARG A 313 -10.77 -25.08 -5.02
CA ARG A 313 -11.74 -25.19 -6.14
C ARG A 313 -12.53 -23.90 -6.51
N LYS A 314 -12.18 -22.71 -5.99
CA LYS A 314 -12.74 -21.42 -6.46
C LYS A 314 -11.84 -20.75 -7.50
N VAL A 315 -12.47 -20.10 -8.48
CA VAL A 315 -11.83 -19.40 -9.59
C VAL A 315 -11.19 -18.10 -9.11
N LYS A 316 -9.86 -18.09 -8.95
CA LYS A 316 -8.88 -17.10 -9.47
C LYS A 316 -7.53 -17.28 -8.79
N ASN A 317 -6.47 -17.07 -9.58
CA ASN A 317 -5.07 -16.93 -9.20
C ASN A 317 -4.89 -15.93 -8.05
N SER A 318 -5.14 -16.35 -6.82
CA SER A 318 -4.74 -15.59 -5.65
C SER A 318 -3.29 -15.96 -5.33
N GLU A 319 -2.46 -14.98 -4.97
CA GLU A 319 -1.12 -15.21 -4.40
C GLU A 319 -1.20 -15.84 -2.99
N TYR A 320 -2.40 -16.24 -2.57
CA TYR A 320 -2.84 -16.54 -1.22
C TYR A 320 -3.01 -18.06 -1.00
N ILE A 321 -2.55 -18.56 0.15
CA ILE A 321 -2.57 -20.00 0.48
C ILE A 321 -3.42 -20.23 1.74
N PRO A 322 -4.67 -20.73 1.62
CA PRO A 322 -5.55 -21.01 2.77
C PRO A 322 -5.19 -22.20 3.64
N TYR A 323 -4.10 -22.91 3.34
CA TYR A 323 -3.75 -24.17 3.97
C TYR A 323 -2.34 -24.15 4.53
N LYS A 324 -2.18 -24.70 5.74
CA LYS A 324 -0.87 -25.04 6.27
C LYS A 324 -0.44 -26.39 5.72
N PHE A 325 0.54 -26.39 4.85
CA PHE A 325 1.18 -27.61 4.37
C PHE A 325 2.32 -27.99 5.31
N ASN A 326 2.33 -29.24 5.79
CA ASN A 326 3.40 -29.79 6.60
C ASN A 326 4.12 -30.88 5.81
N LEU A 327 5.46 -30.84 5.76
CA LEU A 327 6.22 -31.92 5.16
C LEU A 327 6.19 -33.16 6.06
N LEU A 328 5.53 -34.22 5.60
CA LEU A 328 5.50 -35.51 6.30
C LEU A 328 6.72 -36.38 5.96
N TYR A 329 7.01 -36.54 4.67
CA TYR A 329 8.06 -37.43 4.16
C TYR A 329 8.83 -36.79 3.00
N ARG A 330 10.16 -36.98 2.98
CA ARG A 330 11.05 -36.62 1.87
C ARG A 330 12.07 -37.73 1.66
N ALA A 331 12.07 -38.38 0.50
CA ALA A 331 12.93 -39.54 0.22
C ALA A 331 14.43 -39.29 0.46
N SER A 332 14.93 -38.09 0.15
CA SER A 332 16.34 -37.71 0.39
C SER A 332 16.70 -37.50 1.87
N ARG A 333 15.71 -37.29 2.75
CA ARG A 333 15.89 -37.13 4.21
C ARG A 333 15.57 -38.42 4.96
N ASP A 334 14.48 -39.08 4.58
CA ASP A 334 13.85 -40.14 5.34
C ASP A 334 14.16 -41.55 4.77
N GLY A 335 14.90 -41.61 3.66
CA GLY A 335 15.27 -42.84 2.97
C GLY A 335 14.25 -43.26 1.91
N ASN A 336 14.72 -43.58 0.70
CA ASN A 336 13.87 -43.92 -0.44
C ASN A 336 13.37 -45.38 -0.41
N THR A 337 12.60 -45.75 0.62
CA THR A 337 12.03 -47.09 0.76
C THR A 337 10.53 -47.02 1.05
N SER A 338 9.78 -48.01 0.54
CA SER A 338 8.34 -48.14 0.82
C SER A 338 8.06 -48.19 2.34
N LYS A 339 8.88 -48.92 3.10
CA LYS A 339 8.75 -49.00 4.57
C LYS A 339 8.86 -47.63 5.25
N ALA A 340 9.81 -46.80 4.85
CA ALA A 340 9.99 -45.46 5.43
C ALA A 340 8.83 -44.51 5.07
N PHE A 341 8.29 -44.63 3.85
CA PHE A 341 7.12 -43.88 3.43
C PHE A 341 5.89 -44.24 4.27
N HIS A 342 5.54 -45.53 4.34
CA HIS A 342 4.40 -46.02 5.10
C HIS A 342 4.49 -45.65 6.59
N ALA A 343 5.67 -45.79 7.20
CA ALA A 343 5.90 -45.42 8.59
C ALA A 343 5.60 -43.95 8.92
N LYS A 344 5.65 -43.03 7.94
CA LYS A 344 5.40 -41.60 8.14
C LYS A 344 4.05 -41.12 7.61
N CYS A 345 3.53 -41.76 6.56
CA CYS A 345 2.39 -41.27 5.80
C CYS A 345 1.11 -42.09 6.00
N ASP A 346 1.19 -43.33 6.49
CA ASP A 346 -0.02 -44.12 6.74
C ASP A 346 -0.88 -43.46 7.84
N ASP A 347 -2.19 -43.62 7.71
CA ASP A 347 -3.22 -43.04 8.59
C ASP A 347 -3.17 -41.50 8.70
N LYS A 348 -2.46 -40.83 7.78
CA LYS A 348 -2.52 -39.38 7.62
C LYS A 348 -3.63 -39.02 6.63
N GLU A 349 -4.63 -38.30 7.11
CA GLU A 349 -5.69 -37.73 6.27
C GLU A 349 -5.13 -36.69 5.28
N ALA A 350 -5.96 -36.20 4.35
CA ALA A 350 -5.69 -35.03 3.47
C ALA A 350 -4.22 -34.85 3.02
N THR A 351 -3.64 -35.91 2.44
CA THR A 351 -2.24 -35.92 1.97
C THR A 351 -2.13 -35.62 0.47
N ILE A 352 -1.07 -34.91 0.08
CA ILE A 352 -0.66 -34.73 -1.32
C ILE A 352 0.72 -35.36 -1.47
N ILE A 353 0.86 -36.23 -2.48
CA ILE A 353 2.13 -36.90 -2.81
C ILE A 353 2.66 -36.28 -4.10
N ILE A 354 3.90 -35.78 -4.05
CA ILE A 354 4.59 -35.19 -5.20
C ILE A 354 5.84 -36.03 -5.49
N VAL A 355 5.97 -36.50 -6.72
CA VAL A 355 7.09 -37.31 -7.19
C VAL A 355 7.79 -36.57 -8.32
N LYS A 356 9.11 -36.38 -8.21
CA LYS A 356 9.95 -35.89 -9.31
C LYS A 356 10.56 -37.10 -10.01
N VAL A 357 10.31 -37.24 -11.32
CA VAL A 357 10.86 -38.32 -12.13
C VAL A 357 12.28 -37.95 -12.56
N SER A 358 13.20 -38.92 -12.53
CA SER A 358 14.58 -38.73 -13.01
C SER A 358 14.56 -38.38 -14.50
N ASP A 359 15.47 -37.50 -14.94
CA ASP A 359 15.66 -37.09 -16.34
C ASP A 359 14.48 -36.32 -16.98
N SER A 360 13.52 -35.84 -16.19
CA SER A 360 12.56 -34.84 -16.68
C SER A 360 13.12 -33.42 -16.44
N GLU A 361 13.57 -32.76 -17.51
CA GLU A 361 13.99 -31.34 -17.48
C GLU A 361 12.81 -30.35 -17.39
N LYS A 362 11.58 -30.83 -17.15
CA LYS A 362 10.38 -30.00 -17.02
C LYS A 362 9.76 -30.13 -15.63
#